data_AF-A0AAE3IPY0-F1
#
_entry.id   AF-A0AAE3IPY0-F1
#
_cell.length_a   1.000
_cell.length_b   1.000
_cell.length_c   1.000
_cell.angle_alpha   90.00
_cell.angle_beta   90.00
_cell.angle_gamma   90.00
#
_symmetry.space_group_name_H-M   'P 1'
#
loop_
_entity.id
_entity.type
_entity.pdbx_description
1 polymer ?
#
loop_
_entity_poly.entity_id
_entity_poly.type
_entity_poly.pdbx_seq_one_letter_code
_entity_poly.pdbx_strand_id
1 'polypeptide(L)'
;MNVIVVENKEQLQDAFKIRTIVFVEEQNVPPEEEIDQFEKESTHFVVYSDEKDPIAAGRFREHEGYGKIERICVLPSYRKYGIGKLIMEQIIAYAKENHFSKLKLNAQTHAIPFYEKLGFRAVSDIFMDAGIPHKTMTMNI
;
A
#
# COMPACT_ATOMS: atom_id res chain seq x y z
N MET A 1 -15.25 10.37 1.39
CA MET A 1 -13.84 9.96 1.21
C MET A 1 -13.64 9.51 -0.23
N ASN A 2 -12.51 9.84 -0.84
CA ASN A 2 -12.22 9.54 -2.25
C ASN A 2 -10.83 8.93 -2.41
N VAL A 3 -10.68 7.89 -3.23
CA VAL A 3 -9.37 7.35 -3.61
C VAL A 3 -9.03 7.89 -4.99
N ILE A 4 -7.82 8.41 -5.14
CA ILE A 4 -7.31 8.85 -6.44
C ILE A 4 -6.08 8.04 -6.83
N VAL A 5 -5.89 7.87 -8.14
CA VAL A 5 -4.58 7.60 -8.72
C VAL A 5 -3.83 8.93 -8.79
N VAL A 6 -2.57 8.94 -8.36
CA VAL A 6 -1.73 10.15 -8.37
C VAL A 6 -1.34 10.51 -9.81
N GLU A 7 -1.62 11.74 -10.20
CA GLU A 7 -1.38 12.26 -11.56
C GLU A 7 -0.38 13.44 -11.59
N ASN A 8 -0.12 14.06 -10.44
CA ASN A 8 0.74 15.24 -10.35
C ASN A 8 1.64 15.24 -9.12
N LYS A 9 2.57 16.20 -9.08
CA LYS A 9 3.59 16.30 -8.04
C LYS A 9 3.03 16.58 -6.65
N GLU A 10 1.94 17.34 -6.55
CA GLU A 10 1.31 17.69 -5.26
C GLU A 10 0.70 16.45 -4.61
N GLN A 11 -0.07 15.67 -5.39
CA GLN A 11 -0.65 14.41 -4.93
C GLN A 11 0.42 13.37 -4.58
N LEU A 12 1.55 13.35 -5.32
CA LEU A 12 2.68 12.48 -4.98
C LEU A 12 3.33 12.89 -3.65
N GLN A 13 3.47 14.19 -3.40
CA GLN A 13 3.94 14.70 -2.12
C GLN A 13 3.01 14.32 -0.97
N ASP A 14 1.69 14.34 -1.20
CA ASP A 14 0.72 13.86 -0.22
C ASP A 14 0.90 12.37 0.09
N ALA A 15 1.09 11.53 -0.94
CA ALA A 15 1.37 10.10 -0.74
C ALA A 15 2.62 9.90 0.13
N PHE A 16 3.71 10.62 -0.17
CA PHE A 16 4.94 10.55 0.61
C PHE A 16 4.76 11.07 2.04
N LYS A 17 3.99 12.14 2.25
CA LYS A 17 3.70 12.67 3.58
C LYS A 17 3.05 11.60 4.48
N ILE A 18 2.02 10.91 3.98
CA ILE A 18 1.35 9.85 4.75
C ILE A 18 2.29 8.69 5.03
N ARG A 19 3.06 8.29 4.02
CA ARG A 19 4.06 7.22 4.14
C ARG A 19 5.14 7.56 5.17
N THR A 20 5.67 8.78 5.18
CA THR A 20 6.64 9.23 6.19
C THR A 20 6.05 9.16 7.59
N ILE A 21 4.84 9.68 7.80
CA ILE A 21 4.20 9.64 9.13
C ILE A 21 4.04 8.20 9.63
N VAL A 22 3.62 7.27 8.76
CA VAL A 22 3.35 5.89 9.20
C VAL A 22 4.62 5.04 9.26
N PHE A 23 5.45 5.03 8.22
CA PHE A 23 6.61 4.14 8.16
C PHE A 23 7.80 4.71 8.93
N VAL A 24 8.11 6.00 8.77
CA VAL A 24 9.27 6.61 9.43
C VAL A 24 8.96 6.99 10.86
N GLU A 25 7.96 7.84 11.09
CA GLU A 25 7.71 8.42 12.42
C GLU A 25 7.10 7.39 13.39
N GLU A 26 6.13 6.59 12.92
CA GLU A 26 5.46 5.60 13.77
C GLU A 26 6.21 4.26 13.81
N GLN A 27 6.62 3.72 12.66
CA GLN A 27 7.22 2.38 12.58
C GLN A 27 8.75 2.38 12.64
N ASN A 28 9.40 3.56 12.69
CA ASN A 28 10.85 3.72 12.77
C ASN A 28 11.61 3.07 11.59
N VAL A 29 10.98 2.99 10.41
CA VAL A 29 11.67 2.65 9.15
C VAL A 29 12.67 3.78 8.84
N PRO A 30 13.92 3.47 8.49
CA PRO A 30 14.89 4.50 8.10
C PRO A 30 14.36 5.38 6.96
N PRO A 31 14.44 6.73 7.03
CA PRO A 31 13.96 7.61 5.97
C PRO A 31 14.50 7.27 4.58
N GLU A 32 15.75 6.82 4.50
CA GLU A 32 16.43 6.38 3.27
C GLU A 32 15.89 5.07 2.69
N GLU A 33 15.19 4.25 3.48
CA GLU A 33 14.52 3.03 3.01
C GLU A 33 13.06 3.27 2.58
N GLU A 34 12.47 4.39 2.97
CA GLU A 34 11.08 4.69 2.66
C GLU A 34 10.90 5.13 1.21
N ILE A 35 11.76 6.02 0.72
CA ILE A 35 11.73 6.51 -0.68
C ILE A 35 12.77 5.75 -1.48
N ASP A 36 12.32 4.83 -2.33
CA ASP A 36 13.19 3.92 -3.07
C ASP A 36 13.34 4.27 -4.56
N GLN A 37 14.13 3.49 -5.28
CA GLN A 37 14.35 3.69 -6.72
C GLN A 37 13.11 3.41 -7.59
N PHE A 38 12.08 2.76 -7.04
CA PHE A 38 10.88 2.33 -7.77
C PHE A 38 9.76 3.37 -7.75
N GLU A 39 9.91 4.51 -7.04
CA GLU A 39 8.83 5.49 -6.95
C GLU A 39 8.37 6.04 -8.31
N LYS A 40 9.30 6.20 -9.26
CA LYS A 40 9.00 6.78 -10.58
C LYS A 40 8.29 5.82 -11.54
N GLU A 41 8.50 4.52 -11.38
CA GLU A 41 7.88 3.47 -12.20
C GLU A 41 6.58 2.94 -11.60
N SER A 42 6.24 3.38 -10.39
CA SER A 42 5.06 2.92 -9.68
C SER A 42 3.86 3.85 -9.88
N THR A 43 2.68 3.26 -9.85
CA THR A 43 1.41 3.97 -9.70
C THR A 43 1.13 4.18 -8.22
N HIS A 44 0.85 5.42 -7.81
CA HIS A 44 0.55 5.76 -6.42
C HIS A 44 -0.92 6.05 -6.25
N PHE A 45 -1.42 5.77 -5.05
CA PHE A 45 -2.80 5.96 -4.65
C PHE A 45 -2.83 6.78 -3.37
N VAL A 46 -3.77 7.72 -3.29
CA VAL A 46 -4.01 8.51 -2.08
C VAL A 46 -5.50 8.47 -1.77
N VAL A 47 -5.85 8.32 -0.50
CA VAL A 47 -7.21 8.53 -0.02
C VAL A 47 -7.29 9.90 0.63
N TYR A 48 -8.27 10.69 0.22
CA TYR A 48 -8.62 11.97 0.85
C TYR A 48 -9.88 11.85 1.70
N SER A 49 -9.87 12.51 2.85
CA SER A 49 -11.05 12.72 3.70
C SER A 49 -12.08 13.62 2.99
N ASP A 50 -13.28 13.76 3.58
CA ASP A 50 -14.29 14.71 3.06
C ASP A 50 -13.84 16.17 3.20
N GLU A 51 -12.93 16.46 4.12
CA GLU A 51 -12.29 17.76 4.33
C GLU A 51 -11.10 18.00 3.38
N LYS A 52 -10.81 17.05 2.49
CA LYS A 52 -9.70 17.06 1.52
C LYS A 52 -8.30 16.92 2.12
N ASP A 53 -8.19 16.37 3.33
CA ASP A 53 -6.89 15.96 3.87
C ASP A 53 -6.48 14.58 3.34
N PRO A 54 -5.20 14.36 2.98
CA PRO A 54 -4.71 13.01 2.69
C PRO A 54 -4.66 12.19 3.99
N ILE A 55 -5.19 10.95 3.94
CA ILE A 55 -5.36 10.11 5.14
C ILE A 55 -4.84 8.68 4.99
N ALA A 56 -4.60 8.24 3.76
CA ALA A 56 -3.99 6.95 3.45
C ALA A 56 -3.25 7.01 2.12
N ALA A 57 -2.26 6.15 1.96
CA ALA A 57 -1.49 6.04 0.73
C ALA A 57 -1.16 4.57 0.42
N GLY A 58 -0.82 4.33 -0.84
CA GLY A 58 -0.48 3.01 -1.35
C GLY A 58 0.24 3.10 -2.68
N ARG A 59 0.98 2.04 -3.01
CA ARG A 59 1.74 1.95 -4.25
C ARG A 59 1.48 0.63 -4.95
N PHE A 60 1.39 0.68 -6.27
CA PHE A 60 1.30 -0.46 -7.17
C PHE A 60 2.40 -0.37 -8.21
N ARG A 61 3.03 -1.49 -8.55
CA ARG A 61 3.91 -1.58 -9.71
C ARG A 61 3.86 -2.96 -10.35
N GLU A 62 4.17 -3.01 -11.62
CA GLU A 62 4.45 -4.28 -12.28
C GLU A 62 5.78 -4.86 -11.79
N HIS A 63 5.81 -6.17 -11.56
CA HIS A 63 7.05 -6.89 -11.33
C HIS A 63 6.91 -8.34 -11.80
N GLU A 64 7.77 -8.77 -12.73
CA GLU A 64 7.81 -10.16 -13.19
C GLU A 64 6.43 -10.73 -13.58
N GLY A 65 5.59 -9.93 -14.25
CA GLY A 65 4.27 -10.33 -14.73
C GLY A 65 3.15 -10.36 -13.67
N TYR A 66 3.39 -9.87 -12.45
CA TYR A 66 2.36 -9.68 -11.43
C TYR A 66 2.30 -8.23 -10.95
N GLY A 67 1.14 -7.85 -10.39
CA GLY A 67 0.96 -6.58 -9.71
C GLY A 67 1.50 -6.64 -8.29
N LYS A 68 2.57 -5.88 -8.00
CA LYS A 68 3.13 -5.78 -6.66
C LYS A 68 2.51 -4.60 -5.93
N ILE A 69 1.91 -4.87 -4.77
CA ILE A 69 1.32 -3.86 -3.89
C ILE A 69 2.28 -3.61 -2.73
N GLU A 70 2.58 -2.34 -2.50
CA GLU A 70 3.58 -1.89 -1.54
C GLU A 70 3.09 -0.62 -0.83
N ARG A 71 3.73 -0.30 0.30
CA ARG A 71 3.55 0.98 1.02
C ARG A 71 2.08 1.32 1.38
N ILE A 72 1.25 0.29 1.64
CA ILE A 72 -0.12 0.50 2.11
C ILE A 72 -0.10 1.02 3.54
N CYS A 73 -0.58 2.24 3.74
CA CYS A 73 -0.62 2.87 5.06
C CYS A 73 -1.87 3.74 5.24
N VAL A 74 -2.33 3.82 6.50
CA VAL A 74 -3.45 4.67 6.93
C VAL A 74 -3.00 5.39 8.19
N LEU A 75 -3.23 6.71 8.24
CA LEU A 75 -2.94 7.52 9.42
C LEU A 75 -3.63 6.93 10.67
N PRO A 76 -2.96 6.92 11.85
CA PRO A 76 -3.50 6.32 13.07
C PRO A 76 -4.92 6.75 13.42
N SER A 77 -5.24 8.04 13.27
CA SER A 77 -6.56 8.63 13.57
C SER A 77 -7.68 8.16 12.63
N TYR A 78 -7.34 7.60 11.46
CA TYR A 78 -8.27 7.14 10.43
C TYR A 78 -8.33 5.61 10.31
N ARG A 79 -7.64 4.87 11.19
CA ARG A 79 -7.73 3.41 11.24
C ARG A 79 -9.10 2.97 11.75
N LYS A 80 -9.49 1.74 11.39
CA LYS A 80 -10.78 1.11 11.75
C LYS A 80 -12.04 1.72 11.10
N TYR A 81 -11.89 2.77 10.28
CA TYR A 81 -12.98 3.34 9.46
C TYR A 81 -13.11 2.72 8.06
N GLY A 82 -12.48 1.55 7.82
CA GLY A 82 -12.54 0.87 6.53
C GLY A 82 -11.61 1.43 5.44
N ILE A 83 -10.81 2.46 5.72
CA ILE A 83 -9.92 3.13 4.75
C ILE A 83 -8.93 2.17 4.08
N GLY A 84 -8.34 1.25 4.87
CA GLY A 84 -7.42 0.24 4.32
C GLY A 84 -8.10 -0.66 3.29
N LYS A 85 -9.36 -1.04 3.52
CA LYS A 85 -10.15 -1.80 2.55
C LYS A 85 -10.44 -0.96 1.30
N LEU A 86 -10.84 0.30 1.49
CA LEU A 86 -11.16 1.22 0.39
C LEU A 86 -9.99 1.39 -0.58
N ILE A 87 -8.77 1.67 -0.07
CA ILE A 87 -7.60 1.82 -0.95
C ILE A 87 -7.22 0.51 -1.64
N MET A 88 -7.31 -0.62 -0.94
CA MET A 88 -7.01 -1.94 -1.53
C MET A 88 -8.00 -2.32 -2.64
N GLU A 89 -9.29 -2.04 -2.47
CA GLU A 89 -10.30 -2.27 -3.51
C GLU A 89 -10.00 -1.47 -4.77
N GLN A 90 -9.58 -0.20 -4.63
CA GLN A 90 -9.17 0.62 -5.77
C GLN A 90 -7.91 0.10 -6.46
N ILE A 91 -6.92 -0.37 -5.70
CA ILE A 91 -5.69 -0.96 -6.26
C ILE A 91 -6.00 -2.27 -7.01
N ILE A 92 -6.89 -3.11 -6.47
CA ILE A 92 -7.33 -4.34 -7.12
C ILE A 92 -8.09 -4.03 -8.41
N ALA A 93 -8.98 -3.03 -8.40
CA ALA A 93 -9.70 -2.58 -9.58
C ALA A 93 -8.72 -2.08 -10.67
N TYR A 94 -7.78 -1.22 -10.30
CA TYR A 94 -6.71 -0.75 -11.19
C TYR A 94 -5.93 -1.91 -11.81
N ALA A 95 -5.54 -2.91 -11.00
CA ALA A 95 -4.82 -4.06 -11.51
C ALA A 95 -5.62 -4.88 -12.53
N LYS A 96 -6.93 -5.08 -12.29
CA LYS A 96 -7.82 -5.77 -13.23
C LYS A 96 -7.99 -4.99 -14.54
N GLU A 97 -8.16 -3.68 -14.45
CA GLU A 97 -8.27 -2.79 -15.61
C GLU A 97 -6.98 -2.81 -16.46
N ASN A 98 -5.83 -3.00 -15.82
CA ASN A 98 -4.53 -3.17 -16.47
C ASN A 98 -4.16 -4.63 -16.74
N HIS A 99 -5.13 -5.54 -16.79
CA HIS A 99 -4.99 -6.94 -17.20
C HIS A 99 -4.03 -7.80 -16.36
N PHE A 100 -3.77 -7.42 -15.12
CA PHE A 100 -3.06 -8.29 -14.18
C PHE A 100 -3.98 -9.43 -13.73
N SER A 101 -3.47 -10.65 -13.72
CA SER A 101 -4.17 -11.84 -13.21
C SER A 101 -3.70 -12.28 -11.82
N LYS A 102 -2.67 -11.61 -11.28
CA LYS A 102 -2.04 -11.96 -10.00
C LYS A 102 -1.52 -10.72 -9.28
N LEU A 103 -1.78 -10.68 -7.98
CA LEU A 103 -1.28 -9.68 -7.05
C LEU A 103 -0.35 -10.33 -6.02
N LYS A 104 0.66 -9.57 -5.58
CA LYS A 104 1.58 -9.97 -4.51
C LYS A 104 1.88 -8.78 -3.61
N LEU A 105 2.01 -9.06 -2.32
CA LEU A 105 2.45 -8.09 -1.33
C LEU A 105 3.29 -8.76 -0.24
N ASN A 106 4.07 -7.94 0.47
CA ASN A 106 4.70 -8.34 1.73
C ASN A 106 3.87 -7.74 2.86
N ALA A 107 3.11 -8.57 3.57
CA ALA A 107 2.28 -8.14 4.67
C ALA A 107 3.08 -8.15 5.97
N GLN A 108 3.05 -7.04 6.72
CA GLN A 108 3.42 -7.06 8.13
C GLN A 108 2.58 -8.11 8.85
N THR A 109 3.19 -8.90 9.73
CA THR A 109 2.53 -10.06 10.37
C THR A 109 1.21 -9.71 11.05
N HIS A 110 1.09 -8.52 11.66
CA HIS A 110 -0.14 -8.06 12.29
C HIS A 110 -1.25 -7.70 11.29
N ALA A 111 -0.91 -7.40 10.03
CA ALA A 111 -1.85 -7.05 8.97
C ALA A 111 -2.32 -8.26 8.15
N ILE A 112 -1.77 -9.46 8.39
CA ILE A 112 -2.16 -10.69 7.68
C ILE A 112 -3.69 -10.94 7.73
N PRO A 113 -4.37 -10.89 8.90
CA PRO A 113 -5.82 -11.14 8.95
C PRO A 113 -6.64 -10.13 8.15
N PHE A 114 -6.11 -8.92 7.94
CA PHE A 114 -6.75 -7.92 7.08
C PHE A 114 -6.66 -8.33 5.61
N TYR A 115 -5.47 -8.72 5.13
CA TYR A 115 -5.29 -9.16 3.75
C TYR A 115 -5.98 -10.49 3.44
N GLU A 116 -6.06 -11.42 4.39
CA GLU A 116 -6.82 -12.67 4.23
C GLU A 116 -8.30 -12.42 3.96
N LYS A 117 -8.91 -11.43 4.64
CA LYS A 117 -10.31 -11.02 4.39
C LYS A 117 -10.52 -10.41 3.00
N LEU A 118 -9.46 -9.91 2.36
CA LEU A 118 -9.48 -9.40 0.99
C LEU A 118 -9.23 -10.50 -0.05
N GLY A 119 -8.94 -11.74 0.37
CA GLY A 119 -8.70 -12.88 -0.53
C GLY A 119 -7.23 -13.22 -0.76
N PHE A 120 -6.29 -12.53 -0.10
CA PHE A 120 -4.87 -12.89 -0.16
C PHE A 120 -4.58 -14.14 0.67
N ARG A 121 -3.57 -14.90 0.26
CA ARG A 121 -3.07 -16.08 0.97
C ARG A 121 -1.57 -15.96 1.19
N ALA A 122 -1.10 -16.31 2.38
CA ALA A 122 0.32 -16.36 2.68
C ALA A 122 1.00 -17.51 1.91
N VAL A 123 2.18 -17.23 1.34
CA VAL A 123 2.95 -18.17 0.50
C VAL A 123 4.42 -18.26 0.90
N SER A 124 4.82 -17.64 2.00
CA SER A 124 6.17 -17.73 2.55
C SER A 124 6.13 -17.93 4.07
N ASP A 125 7.28 -18.34 4.61
CA ASP A 125 7.61 -18.18 6.01
C ASP A 125 7.77 -16.70 6.39
N ILE A 126 7.91 -16.44 7.69
CA ILE A 126 8.17 -15.08 8.21
C ILE A 126 9.60 -14.67 7.84
N PHE A 127 9.76 -13.44 7.36
CA PHE A 127 11.06 -12.80 7.14
C PHE A 127 11.06 -11.38 7.68
N MET A 128 12.24 -10.78 7.83
CA MET A 128 12.40 -9.41 8.29
C MET A 128 12.55 -8.46 7.10
N ASP A 129 11.83 -7.34 7.14
CA ASP A 129 11.88 -6.25 6.17
C ASP A 129 11.87 -4.92 6.95
N ALA A 130 12.91 -4.10 6.79
CA ALA A 130 13.17 -2.90 7.62
C ALA A 130 13.05 -3.15 9.14
N GLY A 131 13.48 -4.32 9.63
CA GLY A 131 13.36 -4.68 11.05
C GLY A 131 11.96 -5.07 11.52
N ILE A 132 11.00 -5.23 10.60
CA ILE A 132 9.60 -5.60 10.88
C ILE A 132 9.33 -7.01 10.33
N PRO A 133 8.65 -7.89 11.09
CA PRO A 133 8.31 -9.24 10.62
C PRO A 133 7.18 -9.22 9.58
N HIS A 134 7.42 -9.86 8.43
CA HIS A 134 6.55 -9.92 7.27
C HIS A 134 6.31 -11.35 6.77
N LYS A 135 5.23 -11.55 6.00
CA LYS A 135 5.01 -12.70 5.13
C LYS A 135 4.65 -12.25 3.72
N THR A 136 5.09 -13.01 2.72
CA THR A 136 4.64 -12.83 1.34
C THR A 136 3.22 -13.36 1.23
N MET A 137 2.34 -12.58 0.62
CA MET A 137 0.97 -12.99 0.30
C MET A 137 0.65 -12.75 -1.17
N THR A 138 -0.20 -13.60 -1.73
CA THR A 138 -0.65 -13.49 -3.14
C THR A 138 -2.16 -13.66 -3.28
N MET A 139 -2.72 -13.07 -4.33
CA MET A 139 -4.12 -13.25 -4.73
C MET A 139 -4.20 -13.35 -6.26
N ASN A 140 -4.99 -14.28 -6.77
CA ASN A 140 -5.35 -14.30 -8.20
C ASN A 140 -6.61 -13.46 -8.39
N ILE A 141 -6.67 -12.65 -9.45
CA ILE A 141 -7.73 -11.67 -9.70
C ILE A 141 -8.35 -11.80 -11.09
#